data_AF-A0AAJ2AJG0-F1
#
_entry.id   AF-A0AAJ2AJG0-F1
#
_cell.length_a   1.000
_cell.length_b   1.000
_cell.length_c   1.000
_cell.angle_alpha   90.00
_cell.angle_beta   90.00
_cell.angle_gamma   90.00
#
_symmetry.space_group_name_H-M   'P 1'
#
loop_
_entity.id
_entity.type
_entity.pdbx_description
1 polymer ?
#
loop_
_entity_poly.entity_id
_entity_poly.type
_entity_poly.pdbx_seq_one_letter_code
_entity_poly.pdbx_strand_id
1 'polypeptide(L)'
;MKVTIASSIRVGLVCAAVVLIAMSGSCSLYSHANREKSADPRVVTVIEKDSSKYHLRYVEADDRGWFWHPEQADNVLSSIKRESEADNIIVVLFVHGWHHSSECYDENLEAFKNVLARLDTELETYTVTRLATSNSVDSRPSRDGAKVPKLRIFGIFVSWRGRSLPSYLDYATFWGRKTAAETFGTRDLREFMHRLQMLYDEQNARQSPKPFFGLVSIGHSFGGAALLKATSFEFERQLELVNARSGFLRKGIEGVPAVPIRSPVAGFGDLVVLVNPAIEASAYERINQLSRGLSFPDEQSPLLVTFSAENDWVRQHLFKPGRIAGELFTTSAHVPDPTERSLERNPLGVYDETQVGATHELRPAGDRTVNIKQVQMTRDPLCTASHIGESRSPDSDLASGYYEWLQWEEPTGPDSVIPGETFGLPNDKNPLAQRDLEGEIAKFDFSGNVQFVGVRQTRKEGREPAPGRSAAKHQPFMIVDVDDTIINGHNGIFSEPFMNFLMRYVGLAEAKRYLNMARRPVPPTQADSIEHLVGGVHK
;
A
#
# COMPACT_ATOMS: atom_id res chain seq x y z
N MET A 1 -38.44 -46.25 3.20
CA MET A 1 -37.14 -46.06 2.51
C MET A 1 -36.80 -44.60 2.18
N LYS A 2 -37.74 -43.77 1.67
CA LYS A 2 -37.48 -42.33 1.40
C LYS A 2 -37.31 -41.45 2.66
N VAL A 3 -37.94 -41.79 3.78
CA VAL A 3 -37.87 -41.02 5.05
C VAL A 3 -36.50 -41.17 5.74
N THR A 4 -35.87 -42.34 5.62
CA THR A 4 -34.59 -42.66 6.26
C THR A 4 -33.40 -41.97 5.58
N ILE A 5 -33.49 -41.73 4.26
CA ILE A 5 -32.43 -41.04 3.51
C ILE A 5 -32.41 -39.54 3.87
N ALA A 6 -33.58 -38.92 4.04
CA ALA A 6 -33.70 -37.51 4.42
C ALA A 6 -33.20 -37.23 5.84
N SER A 7 -33.38 -38.16 6.79
CA SER A 7 -32.83 -38.01 8.14
C SER A 7 -31.32 -38.19 8.16
N SER A 8 -30.77 -39.14 7.41
CA SER A 8 -29.32 -39.35 7.31
C SER A 8 -28.60 -38.18 6.65
N ILE A 9 -29.21 -37.55 5.63
CA ILE A 9 -28.67 -36.33 5.01
C ILE A 9 -28.70 -35.15 5.99
N ARG A 10 -29.79 -34.98 6.75
CA ARG A 10 -29.88 -33.92 7.78
C ARG A 10 -28.89 -34.14 8.92
N VAL A 11 -28.72 -35.37 9.40
CA VAL A 11 -27.72 -35.71 10.42
C VAL A 11 -26.30 -35.49 9.89
N GLY A 12 -26.03 -35.88 8.64
CA GLY A 12 -24.74 -35.60 7.99
C GLY A 12 -24.44 -34.11 7.87
N LEU A 13 -25.41 -33.29 7.48
CA LEU A 13 -25.30 -31.83 7.41
C LEU A 13 -25.09 -31.18 8.79
N VAL A 14 -25.80 -31.65 9.82
CA VAL A 14 -25.63 -31.15 11.19
C VAL A 14 -24.27 -31.55 11.76
N CYS A 15 -23.81 -32.79 11.53
CA CYS A 15 -22.47 -33.21 11.93
C CYS A 15 -21.37 -32.42 11.20
N ALA A 16 -21.53 -32.18 9.89
CA ALA A 16 -20.61 -31.33 9.14
C ALA A 16 -20.57 -29.90 9.66
N ALA A 17 -21.73 -29.31 9.99
CA ALA A 17 -21.82 -27.99 10.60
C ALA A 17 -21.19 -27.95 12.00
N VAL A 18 -21.42 -28.96 12.84
CA VAL A 18 -20.80 -29.07 14.17
C VAL A 18 -19.29 -29.24 14.08
N VAL A 19 -18.78 -30.01 13.12
CA VAL A 19 -17.33 -30.13 12.87
C VAL A 19 -16.76 -28.81 12.37
N LEU A 20 -17.42 -28.11 11.45
CA LEU A 20 -17.01 -26.77 10.99
C LEU A 20 -17.00 -25.75 12.14
N ILE A 21 -18.01 -25.77 13.01
CA ILE A 21 -18.09 -24.90 14.19
C ILE A 21 -16.99 -25.26 15.21
N ALA A 22 -16.78 -26.55 15.49
CA ALA A 22 -15.72 -27.01 16.38
C ALA A 22 -14.33 -26.62 15.84
N MET A 23 -14.09 -26.76 14.53
CA MET A 23 -12.83 -26.33 13.90
C MET A 23 -12.63 -24.82 13.95
N SER A 24 -13.71 -24.01 13.87
CA SER A 24 -13.61 -22.55 14.05
C SER A 24 -13.26 -22.12 15.48
N GLY A 25 -13.64 -22.92 16.50
CA GLY A 25 -13.32 -22.69 17.91
C GLY A 25 -11.95 -23.24 18.33
N SER A 26 -11.45 -24.30 17.67
CA SER A 26 -10.13 -24.90 17.94
C SER A 26 -8.96 -24.13 17.35
N CYS A 27 -9.20 -23.06 16.58
CA CYS A 27 -8.15 -22.24 15.99
C CYS A 27 -7.22 -21.58 17.02
N SER A 28 -7.60 -21.46 18.30
CA SER A 28 -6.72 -20.90 19.34
C SER A 28 -5.53 -21.79 19.70
N LEU A 29 -5.52 -23.06 19.29
CA LEU A 29 -4.42 -24.00 19.54
C LEU A 29 -3.30 -23.91 18.49
N TYR A 30 -3.57 -23.32 17.32
CA TYR A 30 -2.55 -23.02 16.32
C TYR A 30 -2.10 -21.57 16.54
N SER A 31 -1.17 -21.41 17.48
CA SER A 31 -0.52 -20.16 17.82
C SER A 31 0.98 -20.31 17.60
N HIS A 32 1.57 -19.34 16.91
CA HIS A 32 3.01 -19.19 16.82
C HIS A 32 3.46 -18.21 17.90
N ALA A 33 4.72 -18.33 18.30
CA ALA A 33 5.33 -17.37 19.23
C ALA A 33 5.43 -16.01 18.52
N ASN A 34 4.85 -14.98 19.13
CA ASN A 34 5.03 -13.60 18.67
C ASN A 34 6.50 -13.20 18.82
N ARG A 35 6.96 -12.26 18.00
CA ARG A 35 8.33 -11.78 18.14
C ARG A 35 8.48 -10.99 19.43
N GLU A 36 9.56 -11.28 20.16
CA GLU A 36 9.86 -10.52 21.38
C GLU A 36 10.00 -9.03 21.07
N LYS A 37 9.53 -8.19 22.00
CA LYS A 37 9.83 -6.76 21.96
C LYS A 37 11.33 -6.54 22.08
N SER A 38 11.87 -5.55 21.37
CA SER A 38 13.25 -5.11 21.61
C SER A 38 13.37 -4.63 23.06
N ALA A 39 14.35 -5.16 23.80
CA ALA A 39 14.62 -4.74 25.17
C ALA A 39 15.09 -3.28 25.24
N ASP A 40 15.71 -2.78 24.16
CA ASP A 40 16.05 -1.36 24.00
C ASP A 40 15.33 -0.78 22.76
N PRO A 41 14.43 0.22 22.93
CA PRO A 41 13.74 0.88 21.82
C PRO A 41 14.68 1.61 20.85
N ARG A 42 15.93 1.86 21.25
CA ARG A 42 16.97 2.48 20.42
C ARG A 42 17.71 1.47 19.55
N VAL A 43 17.66 0.18 19.90
CA VAL A 43 18.29 -0.86 19.10
C VAL A 43 17.41 -1.10 17.88
N VAL A 44 17.94 -0.66 16.74
CA VAL A 44 17.33 -0.91 15.44
C VAL A 44 17.92 -2.19 14.87
N THR A 45 17.05 -3.13 14.49
CA THR A 45 17.45 -4.24 13.64
C THR A 45 17.81 -3.68 12.26
N VAL A 46 19.10 -3.49 12.04
CA VAL A 46 19.67 -3.21 10.72
C VAL A 46 19.82 -4.55 10.02
N ILE A 47 19.12 -4.72 8.91
CA ILE A 47 19.28 -5.89 8.06
C ILE A 47 20.27 -5.52 6.97
N GLU A 48 21.36 -6.29 6.89
CA GLU A 48 22.32 -6.21 5.79
C GLU A 48 22.00 -7.32 4.79
N LYS A 49 21.60 -6.94 3.57
CA LYS A 49 21.33 -7.87 2.47
C LYS A 49 21.85 -7.28 1.17
N ASP A 50 22.67 -8.05 0.44
CA ASP A 50 23.22 -7.64 -0.86
C ASP A 50 23.81 -6.22 -0.85
N SER A 51 24.62 -5.91 0.17
CA SER A 51 25.23 -4.59 0.47
C SER A 51 24.27 -3.43 0.85
N SER A 52 22.96 -3.65 0.80
CA SER A 52 21.94 -2.69 1.24
C SER A 52 21.73 -2.75 2.75
N LYS A 53 21.47 -1.61 3.38
CA LYS A 53 21.20 -1.50 4.82
C LYS A 53 19.90 -0.77 5.06
N TYR A 54 18.92 -1.48 5.63
CA TYR A 54 17.64 -0.89 6.01
C TYR A 54 17.25 -1.26 7.43
N HIS A 55 16.39 -0.44 8.01
CA HIS A 55 15.80 -0.67 9.32
C HIS A 55 14.52 -1.48 9.13
N LEU A 56 14.31 -2.54 9.92
CA LEU A 56 13.05 -3.27 9.94
C LEU A 56 12.47 -3.32 11.36
N ARG A 57 11.15 -3.14 11.45
CA ARG A 57 10.37 -3.26 12.68
C ARG A 57 9.11 -4.08 12.47
N TYR A 58 8.61 -4.64 13.57
CA TYR A 58 7.42 -5.45 13.62
C TYR A 58 6.38 -4.77 14.50
N VAL A 59 5.12 -4.84 14.09
CA VAL A 59 3.96 -4.50 14.92
C VAL A 59 2.97 -5.64 14.79
N GLU A 60 2.76 -6.40 15.86
CA GLU A 60 1.94 -7.60 15.84
C GLU A 60 0.63 -7.42 16.61
N ALA A 61 -0.48 -7.91 16.04
CA ALA A 61 -1.81 -7.81 16.63
C ALA A 61 -2.54 -9.15 16.77
N ASP A 62 -3.46 -9.18 17.74
CA ASP A 62 -4.36 -10.29 17.97
C ASP A 62 -5.63 -10.22 17.10
N ASP A 63 -6.42 -11.29 17.11
CA ASP A 63 -7.67 -11.37 16.34
C ASP A 63 -8.76 -10.39 16.81
N ARG A 64 -8.60 -9.84 18.01
CA ARG A 64 -9.52 -8.85 18.58
C ARG A 64 -9.07 -7.42 18.25
N GLY A 65 -8.00 -7.25 17.48
CA GLY A 65 -7.45 -5.99 17.02
C GLY A 65 -6.65 -5.22 18.06
N TRP A 66 -6.15 -5.88 19.10
CA TRP A 66 -5.20 -5.31 20.06
C TRP A 66 -3.77 -5.63 19.64
N PHE A 67 -2.83 -4.74 19.88
CA PHE A 67 -1.41 -5.10 19.76
C PHE A 67 -1.00 -6.12 20.83
N TRP A 68 -0.28 -7.16 20.43
CA TRP A 68 0.27 -8.16 21.36
C TRP A 68 1.26 -7.53 22.33
N HIS A 69 2.11 -6.64 21.79
CA HIS A 69 3.05 -5.84 22.54
C HIS A 69 2.89 -4.38 22.10
N PRO A 70 2.03 -3.57 22.75
CA PRO A 70 1.85 -2.16 22.41
C PRO A 70 3.17 -1.37 22.40
N GLU A 71 4.17 -1.81 23.17
CA GLU A 71 5.51 -1.23 23.16
C GLU A 71 6.23 -1.40 21.81
N GLN A 72 5.93 -2.42 21.01
CA GLN A 72 6.45 -2.52 19.64
C GLN A 72 6.02 -1.29 18.82
N ALA A 73 4.74 -0.93 18.87
CA ALA A 73 4.18 0.21 18.15
C ALA A 73 4.75 1.54 18.68
N ASP A 74 4.84 1.71 20.00
CA ASP A 74 5.42 2.91 20.62
C ASP A 74 6.90 3.08 20.27
N ASN A 75 7.67 1.99 20.27
CA ASN A 75 9.09 1.99 19.88
C ASN A 75 9.29 2.36 18.41
N VAL A 76 8.37 1.93 17.53
CA VAL A 76 8.36 2.30 16.11
C VAL A 76 8.15 3.80 15.96
N LEU A 77 7.08 4.35 16.54
CA LEU A 77 6.77 5.78 16.49
C LEU A 77 7.92 6.63 17.05
N SER A 78 8.47 6.22 18.19
CA SER A 78 9.60 6.89 18.83
C SER A 78 10.89 6.84 17.99
N SER A 79 11.12 5.74 17.26
CA SER A 79 12.30 5.61 16.38
C SER A 79 12.16 6.46 15.13
N ILE A 80 10.99 6.43 14.48
CA ILE A 80 10.70 7.24 13.30
C ILE A 80 10.82 8.72 13.63
N LYS A 81 10.24 9.17 14.76
CA LYS A 81 10.37 10.56 15.20
C LYS A 81 11.84 10.98 15.28
N ARG A 82 12.67 10.25 16.05
CA ARG A 82 14.09 10.57 16.21
C ARG A 82 14.86 10.54 14.87
N GLU A 83 14.60 9.54 14.04
CA GLU A 83 15.34 9.36 12.79
C GLU A 83 14.94 10.41 11.75
N SER A 84 13.65 10.78 11.67
CA SER A 84 13.17 11.84 10.79
C SER A 84 13.68 13.22 11.19
N GLU A 85 13.93 13.47 12.47
CA GLU A 85 14.54 14.73 12.94
C GLU A 85 16.03 14.82 12.56
N ALA A 86 16.71 13.68 12.36
CA ALA A 86 18.16 13.62 12.15
C ALA A 86 18.56 13.44 10.68
N ASP A 87 17.83 12.64 9.92
CA ASP A 87 18.20 12.18 8.57
C ASP A 87 16.98 12.19 7.63
N ASN A 88 17.24 12.19 6.33
CA ASN A 88 16.18 11.94 5.34
C ASN A 88 15.74 10.48 5.42
N ILE A 89 14.45 10.21 5.61
CA ILE A 89 13.91 8.86 5.73
C ILE A 89 12.75 8.60 4.76
N ILE A 90 12.59 7.35 4.33
CA ILE A 90 11.34 6.82 3.79
C ILE A 90 10.87 5.67 4.68
N VAL A 91 9.67 5.82 5.22
CA VAL A 91 8.97 4.75 5.93
C VAL A 91 8.14 3.96 4.92
N VAL A 92 8.41 2.66 4.84
CA VAL A 92 7.63 1.71 4.03
C VAL A 92 6.93 0.74 4.97
N LEU A 93 5.61 0.85 5.06
CA LEU A 93 4.78 -0.03 5.87
C LEU A 93 4.13 -1.09 5.00
N PHE A 94 4.18 -2.35 5.42
CA PHE A 94 3.51 -3.47 4.75
C PHE A 94 2.60 -4.24 5.70
N VAL A 95 1.33 -4.40 5.32
CA VAL A 95 0.34 -5.24 6.02
C VAL A 95 0.05 -6.49 5.20
N HIS A 96 0.36 -7.66 5.75
CA HIS A 96 0.21 -8.92 5.04
C HIS A 96 -1.23 -9.44 4.98
N GLY A 97 -1.49 -10.34 4.04
CA GLY A 97 -2.77 -10.99 3.79
C GLY A 97 -3.08 -12.23 4.63
N TRP A 98 -4.15 -12.94 4.23
CA TRP A 98 -4.52 -14.26 4.73
C TRP A 98 -3.39 -15.28 4.48
N HIS A 99 -3.29 -16.32 5.30
CA HIS A 99 -2.20 -17.33 5.25
C HIS A 99 -0.79 -16.84 5.63
N HIS A 100 -0.62 -15.62 6.13
CA HIS A 100 0.69 -15.10 6.53
C HIS A 100 0.75 -14.69 8.00
N SER A 101 1.97 -14.57 8.52
CA SER A 101 2.27 -14.09 9.87
C SER A 101 3.69 -13.49 9.91
N SER A 102 4.15 -13.12 11.09
CA SER A 102 5.53 -12.68 11.38
C SER A 102 6.49 -13.84 11.68
N GLU A 103 6.07 -15.09 11.44
CA GLU A 103 6.89 -16.28 11.67
C GLU A 103 8.24 -16.22 10.95
N CYS A 104 9.20 -16.96 11.50
CA CYS A 104 10.46 -17.24 10.83
C CYS A 104 10.18 -17.92 9.48
N TYR A 105 10.75 -17.37 8.41
CA TYR A 105 10.59 -17.86 7.04
C TYR A 105 9.17 -17.71 6.47
N ASP A 106 8.39 -16.73 6.93
CA ASP A 106 7.15 -16.35 6.22
C ASP A 106 7.47 -15.74 4.85
N GLU A 107 6.80 -16.22 3.80
CA GLU A 107 7.02 -15.80 2.41
C GLU A 107 6.84 -14.30 2.20
N ASN A 108 5.80 -13.69 2.77
CA ASN A 108 5.55 -12.26 2.61
C ASN A 108 6.58 -11.42 3.36
N LEU A 109 7.00 -11.89 4.53
CA LEU A 109 8.07 -11.23 5.28
C LEU A 109 9.40 -11.27 4.52
N GLU A 110 9.79 -12.43 3.99
CA GLU A 110 11.03 -12.58 3.24
C GLU A 110 10.98 -11.84 1.89
N ALA A 111 9.85 -11.86 1.20
CA ALA A 111 9.64 -11.06 0.01
C ALA A 111 9.72 -9.55 0.31
N PHE A 112 9.12 -9.09 1.40
CA PHE A 112 9.19 -7.68 1.82
C PHE A 112 10.62 -7.23 2.13
N LYS A 113 11.42 -8.07 2.80
CA LYS A 113 12.85 -7.82 3.03
C LYS A 113 13.64 -7.63 1.73
N ASN A 114 13.30 -8.41 0.70
CA ASN A 114 13.89 -8.26 -0.63
C ASN A 114 13.47 -6.94 -1.28
N VAL A 115 12.20 -6.54 -1.16
CA VAL A 115 11.73 -5.24 -1.65
C VAL A 115 12.48 -4.08 -0.99
N LEU A 116 12.67 -4.11 0.33
CA LEU A 116 13.40 -3.05 1.04
C LEU A 116 14.88 -2.97 0.61
N ALA A 117 15.54 -4.10 0.40
CA ALA A 117 16.92 -4.13 -0.10
C ALA A 117 17.03 -3.53 -1.51
N ARG A 118 16.10 -3.92 -2.40
CA ARG A 118 16.06 -3.39 -3.78
C ARG A 118 15.76 -1.90 -3.79
N LEU A 119 14.84 -1.44 -2.95
CA LEU A 119 14.49 -0.03 -2.84
C LEU A 119 15.69 0.83 -2.39
N ASP A 120 16.56 0.34 -1.50
CA ASP A 120 17.79 1.06 -1.07
C ASP A 120 18.69 1.32 -2.28
N THR A 121 18.86 0.30 -3.13
CA THR A 121 19.66 0.38 -4.35
C THR A 121 19.04 1.33 -5.40
N GLU A 122 17.74 1.22 -5.63
CA GLU A 122 17.01 2.02 -6.63
C GLU A 122 16.94 3.50 -6.24
N LEU A 123 16.70 3.82 -4.96
CA LEU A 123 16.64 5.21 -4.48
C LEU A 123 18.00 5.89 -4.45
N GLU A 124 19.09 5.15 -4.30
CA GLU A 124 20.45 5.68 -4.51
C GLU A 124 20.71 6.03 -5.98
N THR A 125 20.13 5.26 -6.90
CA THR A 125 20.31 5.42 -8.35
C THR A 125 19.47 6.57 -8.91
N TYR A 126 18.28 6.79 -8.35
CA TYR A 126 17.32 7.76 -8.88
C TYR A 126 17.26 9.11 -8.18
N THR A 127 16.57 10.03 -8.85
CA THR A 127 16.55 11.47 -8.61
C THR A 127 16.15 11.84 -7.18
N VAL A 128 15.37 11.06 -6.43
CA VAL A 128 14.89 11.44 -5.08
C VAL A 128 16.05 11.85 -4.16
N THR A 129 17.12 11.06 -4.08
CA THR A 129 18.29 11.41 -3.26
C THR A 129 18.97 12.67 -3.81
N ARG A 130 19.11 12.81 -5.13
CA ARG A 130 19.71 14.02 -5.77
C ARG A 130 18.84 15.28 -5.59
N LEU A 131 17.52 15.15 -5.64
CA LEU A 131 16.53 16.21 -5.48
C LEU A 131 16.45 16.66 -4.03
N ALA A 132 16.38 15.70 -3.10
CA ALA A 132 16.40 15.96 -1.65
C ALA A 132 17.64 16.74 -1.21
N THR A 133 18.76 16.57 -1.92
CA THR A 133 20.01 17.31 -1.67
C THR A 133 20.14 18.64 -2.40
N SER A 134 19.32 18.91 -3.42
CA SER A 134 19.43 20.14 -4.22
C SER A 134 18.89 21.39 -3.50
N ASN A 135 17.99 21.22 -2.53
CA ASN A 135 17.43 22.31 -1.72
C ASN A 135 17.98 22.40 -0.29
N SER A 136 19.04 21.66 0.05
CA SER A 136 19.84 22.08 1.20
C SER A 136 20.43 23.44 0.85
N VAL A 137 20.07 24.47 1.62
CA VAL A 137 20.33 25.91 1.40
C VAL A 137 21.80 26.28 1.15
N ASP A 138 22.73 25.35 1.31
CA ASP A 138 24.10 25.46 0.81
C ASP A 138 24.21 25.10 -0.68
N SER A 139 23.66 25.96 -1.55
CA SER A 139 23.92 25.96 -3.00
C SER A 139 25.34 26.44 -3.34
N ARG A 140 26.33 26.20 -2.48
CA ARG A 140 27.74 26.33 -2.86
C ARG A 140 28.15 25.00 -3.48
N PRO A 141 28.78 24.97 -4.67
CA PRO A 141 29.44 23.76 -5.12
C PRO A 141 30.37 23.33 -3.99
N SER A 142 30.12 22.15 -3.41
CA SER A 142 30.94 21.60 -2.35
C SER A 142 32.36 21.44 -2.90
N ARG A 143 33.19 22.45 -2.70
CA ARG A 143 34.63 22.29 -2.62
C ARG A 143 34.81 21.30 -1.47
N ASP A 144 35.37 20.15 -1.78
CA ASP A 144 35.67 19.03 -0.88
C ASP A 144 34.52 18.06 -0.61
N GLY A 145 34.29 17.13 -1.55
CA GLY A 145 33.89 15.74 -1.27
C GLY A 145 32.65 15.48 -0.39
N ALA A 146 31.76 16.46 -0.21
CA ALA A 146 30.59 16.33 0.65
C ALA A 146 29.68 15.21 0.12
N LYS A 147 29.52 14.15 0.92
CA LYS A 147 28.62 13.03 0.63
C LYS A 147 27.18 13.56 0.56
N VAL A 148 26.52 13.35 -0.58
CA VAL A 148 25.06 13.48 -0.74
C VAL A 148 24.37 12.78 0.44
N PRO A 149 23.57 13.46 1.28
CA PRO A 149 22.88 12.81 2.39
C PRO A 149 22.09 11.59 1.91
N LYS A 150 22.46 10.39 2.40
CA LYS A 150 21.81 9.12 2.03
C LYS A 150 20.39 9.09 2.61
N LEU A 151 19.42 8.74 1.77
CA LEU A 151 18.06 8.45 2.18
C LEU A 151 18.02 7.11 2.92
N ARG A 152 17.49 7.08 4.14
CA ARG A 152 17.40 5.85 4.94
C ARG A 152 16.04 5.21 4.80
N ILE A 153 16.01 3.89 4.59
CA ILE A 153 14.76 3.14 4.48
C ILE A 153 14.39 2.54 5.84
N PHE A 154 13.16 2.82 6.27
CA PHE A 154 12.56 2.32 7.49
C PHE A 154 11.35 1.44 7.18
N GLY A 155 11.54 0.13 7.17
CA GLY A 155 10.49 -0.86 6.98
C GLY A 155 9.68 -1.13 8.24
N ILE A 156 8.35 -1.18 8.12
CA ILE A 156 7.44 -1.63 9.17
C ILE A 156 6.64 -2.82 8.62
N PHE A 157 6.84 -4.00 9.19
CA PHE A 157 6.03 -5.17 8.89
C PHE A 157 4.92 -5.29 9.93
N VAL A 158 3.70 -5.01 9.51
CA VAL A 158 2.50 -5.09 10.34
C VAL A 158 1.90 -6.47 10.20
N SER A 159 1.84 -7.19 11.31
CA SER A 159 1.46 -8.58 11.37
C SER A 159 0.22 -8.80 12.23
N TRP A 160 -0.60 -9.75 11.81
CA TRP A 160 -1.75 -10.27 12.55
C TRP A 160 -1.83 -11.77 12.28
N ARG A 161 -2.72 -12.48 12.96
CA ARG A 161 -2.82 -13.94 12.79
C ARG A 161 -3.57 -14.31 11.50
N GLY A 162 -2.95 -14.08 10.35
CA GLY A 162 -3.50 -14.40 9.04
C GLY A 162 -3.64 -15.91 8.83
N ARG A 163 -2.60 -16.68 9.12
CA ARG A 163 -2.63 -18.15 9.12
C ARG A 163 -3.18 -18.68 10.44
N SER A 164 -4.14 -19.60 10.42
CA SER A 164 -4.74 -20.15 11.65
C SER A 164 -4.94 -21.66 11.66
N LEU A 165 -4.78 -22.33 10.53
CA LEU A 165 -4.67 -23.78 10.43
C LEU A 165 -3.55 -24.14 9.43
N PRO A 166 -2.96 -25.35 9.53
CA PRO A 166 -1.98 -25.80 8.54
C PRO A 166 -2.64 -26.19 7.22
N SER A 167 -1.90 -25.98 6.11
CA SER A 167 -2.24 -26.50 4.78
C SER A 167 -3.65 -26.08 4.29
N TYR A 168 -4.34 -26.95 3.54
CA TYR A 168 -5.63 -26.67 2.91
C TYR A 168 -6.78 -26.41 3.92
N LEU A 169 -6.62 -26.82 5.18
CA LEU A 169 -7.62 -26.55 6.22
C LEU A 169 -7.73 -25.06 6.53
N ASP A 170 -6.70 -24.28 6.22
CA ASP A 170 -6.70 -22.84 6.45
C ASP A 170 -7.77 -22.13 5.61
N TYR A 171 -8.19 -22.69 4.47
CA TYR A 171 -9.29 -22.13 3.66
C TYR A 171 -10.64 -22.11 4.39
N ALA A 172 -10.86 -23.00 5.35
CA ALA A 172 -12.07 -23.00 6.17
C ALA A 172 -12.14 -21.80 7.14
N THR A 173 -11.03 -21.09 7.33
CA THR A 173 -10.95 -19.94 8.24
C THR A 173 -11.36 -18.61 7.61
N PHE A 174 -11.74 -18.60 6.33
CA PHE A 174 -11.99 -17.39 5.53
C PHE A 174 -12.80 -16.32 6.26
N TRP A 175 -14.01 -16.64 6.76
CA TRP A 175 -14.86 -15.66 7.45
C TRP A 175 -14.26 -15.15 8.77
N GLY A 176 -13.66 -16.05 9.54
CA GLY A 176 -13.02 -15.69 10.80
C GLY A 176 -11.81 -14.78 10.57
N ARG A 177 -10.98 -15.08 9.56
CA ARG A 177 -9.81 -14.27 9.19
C ARG A 177 -10.19 -12.96 8.55
N LYS A 178 -11.23 -12.92 7.71
CA LYS A 178 -11.82 -11.68 7.19
C LYS A 178 -12.25 -10.76 8.34
N THR A 179 -13.05 -11.28 9.26
CA THR A 179 -13.56 -10.52 10.42
C THR A 179 -12.41 -10.03 11.31
N ALA A 180 -11.40 -10.86 11.54
CA ALA A 180 -10.23 -10.49 12.34
C ALA A 180 -9.44 -9.36 11.69
N ALA A 181 -9.14 -9.43 10.39
CA ALA A 181 -8.43 -8.38 9.66
C ALA A 181 -9.19 -7.05 9.67
N GLU A 182 -10.51 -7.10 9.46
CA GLU A 182 -11.36 -5.91 9.52
C GLU A 182 -11.43 -5.29 10.92
N THR A 183 -11.48 -6.13 11.96
CA THR A 183 -11.48 -5.69 13.36
C THR A 183 -10.14 -5.04 13.71
N PHE A 184 -9.04 -5.68 13.32
CA PHE A 184 -7.69 -5.17 13.47
C PHE A 184 -7.51 -3.80 12.82
N GLY A 185 -7.94 -3.64 11.56
CA GLY A 185 -7.85 -2.38 10.82
C GLY A 185 -8.65 -1.21 11.39
N THR A 186 -9.60 -1.46 12.31
CA THR A 186 -10.45 -0.41 12.92
C THR A 186 -10.10 -0.09 14.38
N ARG A 187 -9.12 -0.80 14.95
CA ARG A 187 -8.73 -0.69 16.37
C ARG A 187 -7.32 -0.14 16.50
N ASP A 188 -6.40 -0.84 17.17
CA ASP A 188 -5.07 -0.33 17.50
C ASP A 188 -4.26 0.04 16.25
N LEU A 189 -4.45 -0.68 15.13
CA LEU A 189 -3.83 -0.29 13.85
C LEU A 189 -4.27 1.11 13.42
N ARG A 190 -5.56 1.46 13.52
CA ARG A 190 -6.05 2.76 13.10
C ARG A 190 -5.43 3.90 13.90
N GLU A 191 -5.31 3.72 15.22
CA GLU A 191 -4.64 4.70 16.09
C GLU A 191 -3.15 4.80 15.76
N PHE A 192 -2.46 3.67 15.56
CA PHE A 192 -1.06 3.65 15.17
C PHE A 192 -0.82 4.38 13.84
N MET A 193 -1.65 4.10 12.82
CA MET A 193 -1.60 4.78 11.53
C MET A 193 -1.86 6.27 11.69
N HIS A 194 -2.85 6.68 12.50
CA HIS A 194 -3.10 8.09 12.77
C HIS A 194 -1.90 8.79 13.42
N ARG A 195 -1.23 8.16 14.39
CA ARG A 195 -0.01 8.72 15.00
C ARG A 195 1.14 8.82 14.02
N LEU A 196 1.28 7.86 13.12
CA LEU A 196 2.27 7.90 12.05
C LEU A 196 1.99 9.05 11.08
N GLN A 197 0.72 9.30 10.73
CA GLN A 197 0.29 10.47 9.96
C GLN A 197 0.63 11.78 10.67
N MET A 198 0.41 11.87 11.98
CA MET A 198 0.76 13.07 12.74
C MET A 198 2.27 13.37 12.70
N LEU A 199 3.12 12.35 12.87
CA LEU A 199 4.58 12.51 12.73
C LEU A 199 4.96 12.97 11.33
N TYR A 200 4.33 12.37 10.31
CA TYR A 200 4.52 12.74 8.92
C TYR A 200 4.17 14.21 8.67
N ASP A 201 2.99 14.65 9.10
CA ASP A 201 2.51 16.03 8.92
C ASP A 201 3.36 17.04 9.69
N GLU A 202 3.77 16.71 10.92
CA GLU A 202 4.63 17.56 11.75
C GLU A 202 6.00 17.75 11.09
N GLN A 203 6.59 16.67 10.59
CA GLN A 203 7.90 16.71 9.95
C GLN A 203 7.87 17.44 8.60
N ASN A 204 6.77 17.30 7.84
CA ASN A 204 6.61 17.95 6.55
C ASN A 204 5.95 19.34 6.63
N ALA A 205 5.69 19.85 7.84
CA ALA A 205 5.16 21.19 8.07
C ALA A 205 6.17 22.30 7.69
N ARG A 206 5.67 23.42 7.18
CA ARG A 206 6.46 24.50 6.54
C ARG A 206 7.22 25.45 7.48
N GLN A 207 7.59 25.02 8.67
CA GLN A 207 8.12 25.93 9.70
C GLN A 207 9.65 26.06 9.67
N SER A 208 10.38 25.18 8.97
CA SER A 208 11.84 25.23 8.82
C SER A 208 12.33 24.22 7.76
N PRO A 209 13.57 24.33 7.24
CA PRO A 209 14.19 23.23 6.51
C PRO A 209 14.37 22.04 7.44
N LYS A 210 13.55 21.01 7.23
CA LYS A 210 13.58 19.74 7.95
C LYS A 210 14.06 18.62 7.02
N PRO A 211 14.69 17.55 7.56
CA PRO A 211 14.95 16.37 6.76
C PRO A 211 13.67 15.82 6.13
N PHE A 212 13.80 15.30 4.92
CA PHE A 212 12.72 14.70 4.16
C PHE A 212 12.17 13.47 4.91
N PHE A 213 10.84 13.36 4.98
CA PHE A 213 10.17 12.18 5.50
C PHE A 213 9.10 11.76 4.50
N GLY A 214 9.33 10.65 3.81
CA GLY A 214 8.34 9.93 2.99
C GLY A 214 7.64 8.81 3.76
N LEU A 215 6.35 8.58 3.47
CA LEU A 215 5.53 7.54 4.09
C LEU A 215 4.68 6.83 3.03
N VAL A 216 5.01 5.57 2.79
CA VAL A 216 4.30 4.68 1.85
C VAL A 216 3.74 3.49 2.60
N SER A 217 2.44 3.23 2.46
CA SER A 217 1.77 2.10 3.12
C SER A 217 1.20 1.14 2.09
N ILE A 218 1.52 -0.14 2.21
CA ILE A 218 1.16 -1.19 1.26
C ILE A 218 0.38 -2.27 2.01
N GLY A 219 -0.75 -2.71 1.45
CA GLY A 219 -1.56 -3.77 2.03
C GLY A 219 -2.00 -4.77 0.99
N HIS A 220 -1.82 -6.06 1.29
CA HIS A 220 -2.24 -7.16 0.41
C HIS A 220 -3.47 -7.89 0.96
N SER A 221 -4.42 -8.28 0.09
CA SER A 221 -5.52 -9.18 0.49
C SER A 221 -6.29 -8.63 1.70
N PHE A 222 -6.44 -9.41 2.77
CA PHE A 222 -7.01 -8.96 4.05
C PHE A 222 -6.18 -7.88 4.76
N GLY A 223 -4.86 -7.84 4.56
CA GLY A 223 -4.02 -6.71 4.99
C GLY A 223 -4.35 -5.43 4.23
N GLY A 224 -4.69 -5.53 2.94
CA GLY A 224 -5.22 -4.42 2.15
C GLY A 224 -6.58 -3.94 2.66
N ALA A 225 -7.46 -4.86 3.07
CA ALA A 225 -8.71 -4.54 3.72
C ALA A 225 -8.50 -3.78 5.04
N ALA A 226 -7.61 -4.28 5.89
CA ALA A 226 -7.25 -3.66 7.17
C ALA A 226 -6.65 -2.25 6.95
N LEU A 227 -5.75 -2.11 5.98
CA LEU A 227 -5.10 -0.84 5.66
C LEU A 227 -6.10 0.19 5.11
N LEU A 228 -7.02 -0.20 4.22
CA LEU A 228 -8.08 0.69 3.73
C LEU A 228 -8.98 1.16 4.88
N LYS A 229 -9.35 0.26 5.80
CA LYS A 229 -10.14 0.65 6.99
C LYS A 229 -9.39 1.59 7.93
N ALA A 230 -8.07 1.43 8.05
CA ALA A 230 -7.24 2.29 8.89
C ALA A 230 -7.02 3.69 8.29
N THR A 231 -7.08 3.84 6.96
CA THR A 231 -6.68 5.08 6.26
C THR A 231 -7.83 5.82 5.57
N SER A 232 -8.94 5.15 5.23
CA SER A 232 -10.08 5.71 4.50
C SER A 232 -10.63 7.01 5.08
N PHE A 233 -10.74 7.11 6.40
CA PHE A 233 -11.25 8.31 7.08
C PHE A 233 -10.46 9.57 6.72
N GLU A 234 -9.14 9.48 6.56
CA GLU A 234 -8.33 10.66 6.19
C GLU A 234 -8.63 11.12 4.76
N PHE A 235 -8.77 10.19 3.81
CA PHE A 235 -9.15 10.53 2.44
C PHE A 235 -10.55 11.14 2.36
N GLU A 236 -11.52 10.55 3.07
CA GLU A 236 -12.89 11.06 3.12
C GLU A 236 -12.92 12.48 3.69
N ARG A 237 -12.26 12.71 4.83
CA ARG A 237 -12.16 14.03 5.46
C ARG A 237 -11.57 15.07 4.53
N GLN A 238 -10.48 14.75 3.83
CA GLN A 238 -9.81 15.68 2.91
C GLN A 238 -10.66 16.01 1.69
N LEU A 239 -11.36 15.01 1.15
CA LEU A 239 -12.29 15.23 0.04
C LEU A 239 -13.51 16.05 0.46
N GLU A 240 -14.06 15.84 1.65
CA GLU A 240 -15.18 16.63 2.19
C GLU A 240 -14.83 18.11 2.36
N LEU A 241 -13.56 18.45 2.62
CA LEU A 241 -13.10 19.83 2.71
C LEU A 241 -13.08 20.55 1.35
N VAL A 242 -12.91 19.82 0.25
CA VAL A 242 -12.77 20.40 -1.10
C VAL A 242 -13.97 20.16 -2.00
N ASN A 243 -14.82 19.18 -1.67
CA ASN A 243 -16.02 18.84 -2.41
C ASN A 243 -17.27 19.16 -1.57
N ALA A 244 -18.00 20.19 -1.97
CA ALA A 244 -19.26 20.56 -1.33
C ALA A 244 -20.37 19.49 -1.49
N ARG A 245 -20.19 18.52 -2.41
CA ARG A 245 -21.14 17.44 -2.61
C ARG A 245 -21.00 16.38 -1.53
N SER A 246 -22.13 15.93 -1.02
CA SER A 246 -22.19 14.85 -0.05
C SER A 246 -21.88 13.48 -0.66
N GLY A 247 -20.90 12.77 -0.13
CA GLY A 247 -20.55 11.40 -0.54
C GLY A 247 -21.61 10.35 -0.23
N PHE A 248 -22.51 10.61 0.73
CA PHE A 248 -23.64 9.72 1.01
C PHE A 248 -24.73 9.78 -0.08
N LEU A 249 -24.69 10.79 -0.96
CA LEU A 249 -25.59 10.89 -2.12
C LEU A 249 -24.99 10.13 -3.31
N ARG A 250 -25.18 8.80 -3.29
CA ARG A 250 -24.62 7.83 -4.27
C ARG A 250 -25.14 7.99 -5.71
N LYS A 251 -26.24 8.72 -5.92
CA LYS A 251 -26.76 9.01 -7.27
C LYS A 251 -25.83 9.95 -8.00
N GLY A 252 -25.25 9.51 -9.11
CA GLY A 252 -24.42 10.33 -9.99
C GLY A 252 -25.18 11.55 -10.50
N ILE A 253 -24.45 12.62 -10.80
CA ILE A 253 -25.00 13.76 -11.54
C ILE A 253 -24.44 13.66 -12.96
N GLU A 254 -25.28 13.25 -13.89
CA GLU A 254 -24.94 13.30 -15.30
C GLU A 254 -24.94 14.76 -15.78
N GLY A 255 -23.92 15.14 -16.56
CA GLY A 255 -23.88 16.43 -17.25
C GLY A 255 -23.43 17.63 -16.40
N VAL A 256 -22.96 17.44 -15.17
CA VAL A 256 -22.31 18.53 -14.41
C VAL A 256 -20.82 18.59 -14.72
N PRO A 257 -20.29 19.74 -15.18
CA PRO A 257 -18.86 19.92 -15.40
C PRO A 257 -18.06 19.69 -14.12
N ALA A 258 -16.85 19.13 -14.26
CA ALA A 258 -15.96 18.96 -13.13
C ALA A 258 -15.57 20.31 -12.51
N VAL A 259 -15.56 20.38 -11.18
CA VAL A 259 -15.22 21.57 -10.41
C VAL A 259 -13.70 21.58 -10.14
N PRO A 260 -12.96 22.61 -10.60
CA PRO A 260 -11.54 22.71 -10.32
C PRO A 260 -11.29 23.05 -8.86
N ILE A 261 -10.44 22.25 -8.20
CA ILE A 261 -9.97 22.56 -6.85
C ILE A 261 -8.68 23.37 -6.92
N ARG A 262 -8.51 24.32 -6.00
CA ARG A 262 -7.35 25.25 -6.00
C ARG A 262 -6.08 24.67 -5.38
N SER A 263 -6.22 23.62 -4.58
CA SER A 263 -5.11 23.03 -3.84
C SER A 263 -5.22 21.51 -3.93
N PRO A 264 -4.08 20.80 -4.03
CA PRO A 264 -4.07 19.36 -3.98
C PRO A 264 -4.78 18.84 -2.72
N VAL A 265 -5.55 17.79 -2.89
CA VAL A 265 -6.09 16.98 -1.79
C VAL A 265 -4.91 16.32 -1.10
N ALA A 266 -4.82 16.47 0.21
CA ALA A 266 -3.87 15.72 1.02
C ALA A 266 -4.35 14.28 1.22
N GLY A 267 -3.43 13.36 1.47
CA GLY A 267 -3.76 11.96 1.74
C GLY A 267 -3.13 11.47 3.04
N PHE A 268 -3.14 10.16 3.21
CA PHE A 268 -2.38 9.50 4.26
C PHE A 268 -0.93 9.26 3.78
N GLY A 269 0.03 9.91 4.42
CA GLY A 269 1.43 9.94 3.99
C GLY A 269 1.55 10.45 2.55
N ASP A 270 2.38 9.77 1.78
CA ASP A 270 2.58 10.02 0.36
C ASP A 270 1.74 9.13 -0.54
N LEU A 271 1.63 7.84 -0.21
CA LEU A 271 0.91 6.89 -1.03
C LEU A 271 0.42 5.70 -0.21
N VAL A 272 -0.85 5.35 -0.40
CA VAL A 272 -1.41 4.05 0.02
C VAL A 272 -1.57 3.15 -1.21
N VAL A 273 -1.03 1.95 -1.13
CA VAL A 273 -1.10 0.94 -2.19
C VAL A 273 -1.84 -0.28 -1.68
N LEU A 274 -2.92 -0.66 -2.37
CA LEU A 274 -3.67 -1.88 -2.08
C LEU A 274 -3.42 -2.87 -3.20
N VAL A 275 -2.98 -4.08 -2.88
CA VAL A 275 -2.76 -5.13 -3.88
C VAL A 275 -3.72 -6.27 -3.60
N ASN A 276 -4.55 -6.60 -4.58
CA ASN A 276 -5.59 -7.62 -4.47
C ASN A 276 -6.43 -7.50 -3.18
N PRO A 277 -6.93 -6.31 -2.80
CA PRO A 277 -7.60 -6.14 -1.52
C PRO A 277 -8.86 -7.01 -1.43
N ALA A 278 -8.95 -7.82 -0.38
CA ALA A 278 -10.08 -8.70 -0.10
C ALA A 278 -11.13 -7.97 0.74
N ILE A 279 -11.64 -6.86 0.23
CA ILE A 279 -12.68 -6.02 0.85
C ILE A 279 -13.78 -5.69 -0.15
N GLU A 280 -15.00 -5.49 0.33
CA GLU A 280 -16.14 -5.04 -0.45
C GLU A 280 -15.87 -3.72 -1.18
N ALA A 281 -16.36 -3.58 -2.41
CA ALA A 281 -16.28 -2.32 -3.15
C ALA A 281 -17.00 -1.17 -2.43
N SER A 282 -18.01 -1.49 -1.63
CA SER A 282 -18.72 -0.52 -0.77
C SER A 282 -17.79 0.20 0.22
N ALA A 283 -16.67 -0.41 0.62
CA ALA A 283 -15.70 0.22 1.52
C ALA A 283 -14.94 1.40 0.87
N TYR A 284 -14.85 1.44 -0.45
CA TYR A 284 -14.23 2.54 -1.20
C TYR A 284 -15.25 3.52 -1.80
N GLU A 285 -16.53 3.14 -1.84
CA GLU A 285 -17.56 3.87 -2.58
C GLU A 285 -17.71 5.32 -2.13
N ARG A 286 -17.52 5.63 -0.85
CA ARG A 286 -17.60 7.02 -0.37
C ARG A 286 -16.46 7.88 -0.93
N ILE A 287 -15.23 7.36 -0.94
CA ILE A 287 -14.06 8.01 -1.56
C ILE A 287 -14.30 8.21 -3.06
N ASN A 288 -14.86 7.20 -3.73
CA ASN A 288 -15.25 7.29 -5.14
C ASN A 288 -16.28 8.42 -5.39
N GLN A 289 -17.33 8.50 -4.59
CA GLN A 289 -18.37 9.52 -4.74
C GLN A 289 -17.86 10.93 -4.43
N LEU A 290 -17.00 11.07 -3.43
CA LEU A 290 -16.40 12.34 -3.04
C LEU A 290 -15.29 12.81 -4.00
N SER A 291 -14.61 11.91 -4.70
CA SER A 291 -13.58 12.29 -5.69
C SER A 291 -14.16 12.61 -7.07
N ARG A 292 -15.36 12.08 -7.39
CA ARG A 292 -16.07 12.35 -8.65
C ARG A 292 -16.47 13.81 -8.79
N GLY A 293 -16.37 14.31 -10.02
CA GLY A 293 -16.75 15.68 -10.37
C GLY A 293 -15.74 16.73 -9.92
N LEU A 294 -14.53 16.33 -9.50
CA LEU A 294 -13.42 17.24 -9.24
C LEU A 294 -12.43 17.25 -10.41
N SER A 295 -11.81 18.41 -10.65
CA SER A 295 -10.60 18.52 -11.47
C SER A 295 -9.42 18.88 -10.57
N PHE A 296 -8.37 18.08 -10.65
CA PHE A 296 -7.20 18.19 -9.78
C PHE A 296 -6.12 19.06 -10.42
N PRO A 297 -5.37 19.84 -9.63
CA PRO A 297 -4.28 20.67 -10.14
C PRO A 297 -3.04 19.83 -10.48
N ASP A 298 -2.12 20.39 -11.27
CA ASP A 298 -0.90 19.71 -11.73
C ASP A 298 -0.04 19.20 -10.57
N GLU A 299 -0.08 19.85 -9.40
CA GLU A 299 0.67 19.43 -8.21
C GLU A 299 0.07 18.21 -7.50
N GLN A 300 -1.13 17.74 -7.88
CA GLN A 300 -1.77 16.58 -7.26
C GLN A 300 -0.98 15.31 -7.54
N SER A 301 -0.45 14.71 -6.47
CA SER A 301 0.17 13.38 -6.50
C SER A 301 -0.88 12.27 -6.31
N PRO A 302 -0.59 11.03 -6.74
CA PRO A 302 -1.41 9.88 -6.37
C PRO A 302 -1.47 9.74 -4.85
N LEU A 303 -2.63 9.35 -4.30
CA LEU A 303 -2.86 9.19 -2.87
C LEU A 303 -3.24 7.75 -2.50
N LEU A 304 -4.04 7.10 -3.34
CA LEU A 304 -4.46 5.72 -3.15
C LEU A 304 -4.52 5.00 -4.50
N VAL A 305 -3.75 3.93 -4.64
CA VAL A 305 -3.74 3.10 -5.85
C VAL A 305 -4.04 1.66 -5.48
N THR A 306 -5.09 1.11 -6.07
CA THR A 306 -5.49 -0.29 -5.91
C THR A 306 -5.09 -1.07 -7.15
N PHE A 307 -4.22 -2.06 -7.01
CA PHE A 307 -3.84 -3.00 -8.06
C PHE A 307 -4.64 -4.30 -7.89
N SER A 308 -5.30 -4.76 -8.95
CA SER A 308 -6.12 -5.97 -8.98
C SER A 308 -5.70 -6.88 -10.11
N ALA A 309 -5.18 -8.07 -9.80
CA ALA A 309 -4.83 -9.06 -10.81
C ALA A 309 -6.08 -9.62 -11.51
N GLU A 310 -6.02 -9.71 -12.84
CA GLU A 310 -7.11 -10.21 -13.68
C GLU A 310 -7.43 -11.68 -13.47
N ASN A 311 -6.47 -12.45 -12.97
CA ASN A 311 -6.63 -13.88 -12.70
C ASN A 311 -6.65 -14.20 -11.19
N ASP A 312 -6.98 -13.22 -10.34
CA ASP A 312 -7.16 -13.46 -8.89
C ASP A 312 -8.38 -14.35 -8.62
N TRP A 313 -8.10 -15.65 -8.52
CA TRP A 313 -9.11 -16.67 -8.28
C TRP A 313 -9.85 -16.47 -6.95
N VAL A 314 -9.15 -16.06 -5.88
CA VAL A 314 -9.75 -15.89 -4.55
C VAL A 314 -10.80 -14.80 -4.59
N ARG A 315 -10.49 -13.66 -5.22
CA ARG A 315 -11.44 -12.54 -5.31
C ARG A 315 -12.60 -12.84 -6.27
N GLN A 316 -12.35 -13.54 -7.38
CA GLN A 316 -13.39 -13.80 -8.38
C GLN A 316 -14.32 -14.95 -8.00
N HIS A 317 -13.81 -16.00 -7.35
CA HIS A 317 -14.54 -17.25 -7.15
C HIS A 317 -14.83 -17.57 -5.68
N LEU A 318 -14.00 -17.14 -4.72
CA LEU A 318 -14.22 -17.43 -3.29
C LEU A 318 -14.98 -16.30 -2.59
N PHE A 319 -14.61 -15.04 -2.85
CA PHE A 319 -15.11 -13.89 -2.08
C PHE A 319 -16.63 -13.72 -2.15
N LYS A 320 -17.20 -13.68 -3.36
CA LYS A 320 -18.63 -13.42 -3.58
C LYS A 320 -19.53 -14.54 -3.03
N PRO A 321 -19.26 -15.84 -3.29
CA PRO A 321 -19.99 -16.92 -2.61
C PRO A 321 -19.83 -16.86 -1.09
N GLY A 322 -18.63 -16.56 -0.60
CA GLY A 322 -18.35 -16.39 0.83
C GLY A 322 -19.23 -15.31 1.46
N ARG A 323 -19.36 -14.15 0.81
CA ARG A 323 -20.19 -13.05 1.27
C ARG A 323 -21.68 -13.41 1.31
N ILE A 324 -22.19 -14.02 0.24
CA ILE A 324 -23.59 -14.44 0.14
C ILE A 324 -23.94 -15.47 1.22
N ALA A 325 -23.07 -16.46 1.45
CA ALA A 325 -23.24 -17.42 2.53
C ALA A 325 -23.27 -16.72 3.90
N GLY A 326 -22.35 -15.76 4.13
CA GLY A 326 -22.32 -14.96 5.35
C GLY A 326 -23.63 -14.20 5.60
N GLU A 327 -24.23 -13.58 4.59
CA GLU A 327 -25.54 -12.90 4.72
C GLU A 327 -26.65 -13.86 5.18
N LEU A 328 -26.68 -15.08 4.63
CA LEU A 328 -27.67 -16.10 4.97
C LEU A 328 -27.55 -16.56 6.43
N PHE A 329 -26.32 -16.73 6.93
CA PHE A 329 -26.08 -17.18 8.30
C PHE A 329 -26.17 -16.06 9.35
N THR A 330 -25.95 -14.81 8.97
CA THR A 330 -25.98 -13.65 9.89
C THR A 330 -27.33 -12.96 9.96
N THR A 331 -28.35 -13.43 9.24
CA THR A 331 -29.66 -12.76 9.11
C THR A 331 -29.54 -11.30 8.72
N SER A 332 -28.56 -10.97 7.88
CA SER A 332 -28.35 -9.60 7.40
C SER A 332 -29.63 -9.09 6.72
N ALA A 333 -30.02 -7.85 7.01
CA ALA A 333 -31.19 -7.23 6.38
C ALA A 333 -31.03 -7.21 4.85
N HIS A 334 -32.13 -7.40 4.13
CA HIS A 334 -32.12 -7.30 2.67
C HIS A 334 -31.77 -5.87 2.25
N VAL A 335 -30.72 -5.71 1.43
CA VAL A 335 -30.35 -4.42 0.83
C VAL A 335 -31.20 -4.22 -0.43
N PRO A 336 -32.23 -3.34 -0.41
CA PRO A 336 -33.21 -3.25 -1.49
C PRO A 336 -32.61 -2.65 -2.76
N ASP A 337 -31.66 -1.72 -2.62
CA ASP A 337 -30.98 -1.10 -3.76
C ASP A 337 -30.02 -2.11 -4.44
N PRO A 338 -30.19 -2.39 -5.74
CA PRO A 338 -29.38 -3.40 -6.44
C PRO A 338 -27.92 -2.97 -6.61
N THR A 339 -27.66 -1.67 -6.68
CA THR A 339 -26.30 -1.13 -6.75
C THR A 339 -25.60 -1.35 -5.42
N GLU A 340 -26.22 -0.93 -4.31
CA GLU A 340 -25.63 -1.09 -2.98
C GLU A 340 -25.34 -2.55 -2.68
N ARG A 341 -26.28 -3.44 -3.04
CA ARG A 341 -26.12 -4.89 -2.93
C ARG A 341 -24.97 -5.41 -3.78
N SER A 342 -24.76 -4.88 -4.98
CA SER A 342 -23.61 -5.26 -5.82
C SER A 342 -22.29 -4.82 -5.18
N LEU A 343 -22.22 -3.60 -4.66
CA LEU A 343 -21.02 -3.07 -4.00
C LEU A 343 -20.65 -3.85 -2.73
N GLU A 344 -21.64 -4.36 -2.00
CA GLU A 344 -21.41 -5.19 -0.82
C GLU A 344 -21.04 -6.65 -1.12
N ARG A 345 -21.27 -7.12 -2.35
CA ARG A 345 -21.04 -8.53 -2.73
C ARG A 345 -19.84 -8.75 -3.62
N ASN A 346 -19.39 -7.70 -4.31
CA ASN A 346 -18.21 -7.76 -5.16
C ASN A 346 -17.02 -7.12 -4.42
N PRO A 347 -15.82 -7.71 -4.53
CA PRO A 347 -14.63 -7.11 -3.94
C PRO A 347 -14.20 -5.87 -4.73
N LEU A 348 -13.61 -4.89 -4.03
CA LEU A 348 -13.04 -3.68 -4.63
C LEU A 348 -12.07 -4.04 -5.73
N GLY A 349 -12.31 -3.58 -6.96
CA GLY A 349 -11.44 -3.80 -8.12
C GLY A 349 -11.78 -5.05 -8.96
N VAL A 350 -12.86 -5.78 -8.64
CA VAL A 350 -13.45 -6.79 -9.55
C VAL A 350 -14.62 -6.14 -10.31
N TYR A 351 -14.66 -6.41 -11.61
CA TYR A 351 -15.59 -5.78 -12.56
C TYR A 351 -17.06 -6.15 -12.31
N ASP A 352 -17.89 -5.13 -12.10
CA ASP A 352 -19.32 -5.12 -12.37
C ASP A 352 -19.62 -3.79 -13.08
N GLU A 353 -20.31 -3.85 -14.22
CA GLU A 353 -20.61 -2.74 -15.14
C GLU A 353 -21.28 -1.54 -14.46
N THR A 354 -21.77 -1.72 -13.23
CA THR A 354 -22.63 -0.72 -12.61
C THR A 354 -21.87 0.42 -11.94
N GLN A 355 -20.92 0.27 -10.99
CA GLN A 355 -20.49 1.47 -10.19
C GLN A 355 -19.04 1.66 -9.68
N VAL A 356 -18.21 0.64 -9.44
CA VAL A 356 -16.79 0.79 -8.94
C VAL A 356 -15.86 -0.16 -9.70
N GLY A 357 -15.72 0.07 -11.01
CA GLY A 357 -14.84 -0.71 -11.88
C GLY A 357 -13.40 -0.19 -11.89
N ALA A 358 -12.51 -0.96 -12.50
CA ALA A 358 -11.15 -0.51 -12.80
C ALA A 358 -11.19 0.77 -13.65
N THR A 359 -10.42 1.78 -13.24
CA THR A 359 -10.27 3.05 -13.94
C THR A 359 -9.03 3.06 -14.84
N HIS A 360 -8.06 2.20 -14.55
CA HIS A 360 -6.80 2.08 -15.25
C HIS A 360 -6.49 0.60 -15.51
N GLU A 361 -5.53 0.36 -16.39
CA GLU A 361 -4.94 -0.95 -16.61
C GLU A 361 -3.42 -0.87 -16.58
N LEU A 362 -2.80 -1.95 -16.10
CA LEU A 362 -1.37 -2.16 -16.02
C LEU A 362 -1.03 -3.37 -16.89
N ARG A 363 -0.33 -3.12 -18.00
CA ARG A 363 -0.01 -4.10 -19.04
C ARG A 363 1.49 -4.14 -19.30
N PRO A 364 2.04 -5.26 -19.80
CA PRO A 364 3.40 -5.25 -20.30
C PRO A 364 3.51 -4.32 -21.53
N ALA A 365 4.62 -3.60 -21.67
CA ALA A 365 4.84 -2.66 -22.76
C ALA A 365 5.12 -3.34 -24.13
N GLY A 366 5.16 -4.67 -24.15
CA GLY A 366 5.32 -5.57 -25.30
C GLY A 366 4.98 -7.01 -24.90
N ASP A 367 5.15 -7.97 -25.80
CA ASP A 367 4.87 -9.38 -25.48
C ASP A 367 5.88 -9.91 -24.45
N ARG A 368 5.38 -10.55 -23.39
CA ARG A 368 6.21 -11.07 -22.29
C ARG A 368 5.83 -12.50 -21.95
N THR A 369 6.85 -13.34 -21.77
CA THR A 369 6.74 -14.68 -21.22
C THR A 369 7.18 -14.69 -19.76
N VAL A 370 6.41 -15.40 -18.94
CA VAL A 370 6.62 -15.48 -17.50
C VAL A 370 7.52 -16.67 -17.16
N ASN A 371 8.47 -16.44 -16.26
CA ASN A 371 9.31 -17.45 -15.65
C ASN A 371 9.20 -17.35 -14.10
N ILE A 372 8.93 -18.47 -13.44
CA ILE A 372 8.86 -18.53 -11.98
C ILE A 372 10.21 -18.99 -11.44
N LYS A 373 10.90 -18.11 -10.71
CA LYS A 373 12.11 -18.45 -9.97
C LYS A 373 11.78 -18.87 -8.55
N GLN A 374 12.49 -19.85 -8.02
CA GLN A 374 12.48 -20.19 -6.60
C GLN A 374 13.58 -19.38 -5.90
N VAL A 375 13.20 -18.53 -4.94
CA VAL A 375 14.13 -17.67 -4.20
C VAL A 375 14.29 -18.18 -2.79
N GLN A 376 15.54 -18.36 -2.35
CA GLN A 376 15.81 -18.93 -1.03
C GLN A 376 15.37 -17.97 0.07
N MET A 377 14.54 -18.46 0.99
CA MET A 377 14.19 -17.77 2.22
C MET A 377 15.45 -17.61 3.08
N THR A 378 15.69 -16.42 3.60
CA THR A 378 16.83 -16.16 4.48
C THR A 378 16.37 -16.17 5.93
N ARG A 379 17.13 -16.77 6.84
CA ARG A 379 16.80 -16.73 8.26
C ARG A 379 16.89 -15.29 8.77
N ASP A 380 15.84 -14.85 9.44
CA ASP A 380 15.87 -13.59 10.18
C ASP A 380 16.88 -13.66 11.34
N PRO A 381 17.78 -12.67 11.50
CA PRO A 381 18.70 -12.60 12.65
C PRO A 381 18.00 -12.64 14.01
N LEU A 382 16.74 -12.20 14.10
CA LEU A 382 15.92 -12.19 15.31
C LEU A 382 15.19 -13.52 15.57
N CYS A 383 15.28 -14.50 14.66
CA CYS A 383 14.71 -15.82 14.88
C CYS A 383 15.60 -16.64 15.81
N THR A 384 15.21 -16.78 17.08
CA THR A 384 15.83 -17.65 18.08
C THR A 384 15.37 -19.11 17.91
N ALA A 385 16.01 -20.05 18.60
CA ALA A 385 15.56 -21.46 18.61
C ALA A 385 14.13 -21.62 19.17
N SER A 386 13.72 -20.78 20.12
CA SER A 386 12.36 -20.76 20.65
C SER A 386 11.31 -20.30 19.64
N HIS A 387 11.68 -19.46 18.67
CA HIS A 387 10.79 -19.04 17.57
C HIS A 387 10.60 -20.13 16.48
N ILE A 388 11.52 -21.10 16.39
CA ILE A 388 11.49 -22.15 15.36
C ILE A 388 10.70 -23.39 15.83
N GLY A 389 10.61 -23.61 17.15
CA GLY A 389 9.88 -24.72 17.78
C GLY A 389 10.59 -26.07 17.62
N GLU A 390 10.60 -26.91 18.66
CA GLU A 390 11.29 -28.21 18.67
C GLU A 390 10.76 -29.24 17.64
N SER A 391 9.60 -29.00 17.02
CA SER A 391 8.97 -29.93 16.05
C SER A 391 9.15 -29.56 14.57
N ARG A 392 9.70 -28.39 14.24
CA ARG A 392 10.07 -28.06 12.86
C ARG A 392 11.49 -28.55 12.60
N SER A 393 11.62 -29.85 12.35
CA SER A 393 12.81 -30.40 11.71
C SER A 393 13.07 -29.62 10.41
N PRO A 394 14.33 -29.34 10.05
CA PRO A 394 14.72 -28.83 8.73
C PRO A 394 14.18 -29.64 7.54
N ASP A 395 13.63 -30.84 7.80
CA ASP A 395 13.08 -31.76 6.81
C ASP A 395 11.53 -31.76 6.71
N SER A 396 10.81 -30.88 7.42
CA SER A 396 9.37 -30.72 7.15
C SER A 396 9.17 -30.00 5.80
N ASP A 397 8.19 -30.35 4.97
CA ASP A 397 8.05 -29.80 3.60
C ASP A 397 7.91 -28.25 3.50
N LEU A 398 7.70 -27.55 4.63
CA LEU A 398 7.76 -26.08 4.76
C LEU A 398 9.17 -25.52 5.03
N ALA A 399 10.14 -26.38 5.33
CA ALA A 399 11.56 -26.09 5.52
C ALA A 399 12.37 -26.27 4.23
N SER A 400 11.72 -26.54 3.10
CA SER A 400 12.37 -26.51 1.79
C SER A 400 12.97 -25.14 1.48
N GLY A 401 12.57 -24.06 2.15
CA GLY A 401 13.38 -22.84 2.29
C GLY A 401 13.42 -21.95 1.05
N TYR A 402 12.39 -22.02 0.21
CA TYR A 402 12.24 -21.14 -0.96
C TYR A 402 10.82 -20.59 -1.03
N TYR A 403 10.67 -19.42 -1.67
CA TYR A 403 9.40 -18.85 -2.06
C TYR A 403 9.43 -18.50 -3.55
N GLU A 404 8.26 -18.43 -4.17
CA GLU A 404 8.16 -18.17 -5.61
C GLU A 404 8.31 -16.68 -5.92
N TRP A 405 9.18 -16.37 -6.87
CA TRP A 405 9.40 -15.03 -7.41
C TRP A 405 9.15 -15.05 -8.91
N LEU A 406 8.04 -14.45 -9.31
CA LEU A 406 7.70 -14.30 -10.72
C LEU A 406 8.59 -13.25 -11.36
N GLN A 407 9.19 -13.58 -12.50
CA GLN A 407 9.93 -12.66 -13.35
C GLN A 407 9.62 -12.93 -14.83
N TRP A 408 9.99 -12.04 -15.73
CA TRP A 408 9.93 -12.34 -17.16
C TRP A 408 11.16 -13.15 -17.62
N GLU A 409 11.02 -13.94 -18.68
CA GLU A 409 12.15 -14.68 -19.28
C GLU A 409 13.27 -13.73 -19.73
N GLU A 410 12.88 -12.61 -20.33
CA GLU A 410 13.75 -11.48 -20.63
C GLU A 410 13.50 -10.37 -19.60
N PRO A 411 14.22 -10.37 -18.45
CA PRO A 411 13.98 -9.40 -17.39
C PRO A 411 14.32 -8.00 -17.87
N THR A 412 13.46 -7.04 -17.53
CA THR A 412 13.74 -5.62 -17.64
C THR A 412 14.21 -5.11 -16.28
N GLY A 413 15.41 -4.54 -16.26
CA GLY A 413 15.98 -3.89 -15.09
C GLY A 413 15.89 -2.36 -15.16
N PRO A 414 16.16 -1.65 -14.06
CA PRO A 414 16.22 -0.19 -14.02
C PRO A 414 17.18 0.42 -15.07
N ASP A 415 18.25 -0.31 -15.40
CA ASP A 415 19.25 0.11 -16.40
C ASP A 415 18.88 -0.25 -17.85
N SER A 416 17.73 -0.91 -18.06
CA SER A 416 17.30 -1.31 -19.41
C SER A 416 16.86 -0.10 -20.23
N VAL A 417 17.29 -0.03 -21.48
CA VAL A 417 16.79 0.99 -22.42
C VAL A 417 15.44 0.53 -22.95
N ILE A 418 14.37 1.18 -22.50
CA ILE A 418 13.00 0.78 -22.82
C ILE A 418 12.34 1.88 -23.65
N PRO A 419 11.89 1.59 -24.89
CA PRO A 419 11.18 2.56 -25.71
C PRO A 419 9.92 3.06 -25.02
N GLY A 420 9.77 4.39 -24.91
CA GLY A 420 8.61 5.00 -24.24
C GLY A 420 8.67 5.04 -22.72
N GLU A 421 9.84 4.80 -22.12
CA GLU A 421 10.06 4.97 -20.68
C GLU A 421 9.67 6.40 -20.23
N THR A 422 8.83 6.46 -19.21
CA THR A 422 8.42 7.72 -18.59
C THR A 422 9.56 8.20 -17.70
N PHE A 423 10.22 9.28 -18.12
CA PHE A 423 11.48 9.75 -17.55
C PHE A 423 12.60 8.69 -17.64
N GLY A 424 13.32 8.70 -18.76
CA GLY A 424 14.52 7.87 -18.95
C GLY A 424 15.59 8.13 -17.88
N LEU A 425 16.63 7.27 -17.85
CA LEU A 425 17.76 7.44 -16.93
C LEU A 425 18.42 8.81 -17.15
N PRO A 426 18.53 9.66 -16.10
CA PRO A 426 19.20 10.94 -16.22
C PRO A 426 20.72 10.73 -16.33
N ASN A 427 21.20 10.53 -17.56
CA ASN A 427 22.62 10.33 -17.84
C ASN A 427 23.44 11.61 -18.02
N ASP A 428 22.83 12.80 -17.90
CA ASP A 428 23.54 14.06 -18.09
C ASP A 428 23.72 14.84 -16.79
N LYS A 429 24.97 15.16 -16.47
CA LYS A 429 25.38 16.12 -15.42
C LYS A 429 25.05 17.58 -15.80
N ASN A 430 24.12 17.81 -16.73
CA ASN A 430 23.76 19.14 -17.23
C ASN A 430 22.69 19.76 -16.31
N PRO A 431 23.00 20.87 -15.60
CA PRO A 431 22.07 21.50 -14.65
C PRO A 431 20.78 22.04 -15.30
N LEU A 432 20.82 22.44 -16.58
CA LEU A 432 19.61 22.92 -17.28
C LEU A 432 18.66 21.76 -17.56
N ALA A 433 19.17 20.65 -18.10
CA ALA A 433 18.39 19.43 -18.33
C ALA A 433 17.80 18.87 -17.03
N GLN A 434 18.54 18.99 -15.91
CA GLN A 434 18.04 18.60 -14.59
C GLN A 434 16.88 19.48 -14.12
N ARG A 435 16.97 20.81 -14.30
CA ARG A 435 15.88 21.74 -13.94
C ARG A 435 14.63 21.51 -14.78
N ASP A 436 14.80 21.21 -16.06
CA ASP A 436 13.68 20.87 -16.95
C ASP A 436 13.01 19.57 -16.47
N LEU A 437 13.79 18.53 -16.16
CA LEU A 437 13.29 17.27 -15.60
C LEU A 437 12.55 17.47 -14.26
N GLU A 438 13.09 18.30 -13.35
CA GLU A 438 12.40 18.67 -12.11
C GLU A 438 11.08 19.40 -12.39
N GLY A 439 11.06 20.28 -13.38
CA GLY A 439 9.86 20.96 -13.88
C GLY A 439 8.80 19.97 -14.34
N GLU A 440 9.20 18.97 -15.12
CA GLU A 440 8.33 17.92 -15.65
C GLU A 440 7.80 17.00 -14.54
N ILE A 441 8.67 16.50 -13.66
CA ILE A 441 8.26 15.62 -12.53
C ILE A 441 7.25 16.35 -11.64
N ALA A 442 7.49 17.63 -11.32
CA ALA A 442 6.60 18.41 -10.45
C ALA A 442 5.16 18.53 -10.99
N LYS A 443 4.98 18.46 -12.32
CA LYS A 443 3.68 18.58 -12.99
C LYS A 443 3.20 17.25 -13.59
N PHE A 444 3.89 16.15 -13.34
CA PHE A 444 3.63 14.89 -14.02
C PHE A 444 2.26 14.28 -13.65
N ASP A 445 1.52 13.77 -14.65
CA ASP A 445 0.24 13.09 -14.45
C ASP A 445 0.41 11.58 -14.27
N PHE A 446 0.53 11.14 -13.02
CA PHE A 446 0.60 9.71 -12.65
C PHE A 446 -0.69 8.90 -12.93
N SER A 447 -1.79 9.57 -13.27
CA SER A 447 -3.03 8.93 -13.72
C SER A 447 -3.13 8.86 -15.26
N GLY A 448 -2.12 9.36 -15.96
CA GLY A 448 -2.05 9.32 -17.42
C GLY A 448 -1.36 8.05 -17.93
N ASN A 449 -0.62 8.21 -19.02
CA ASN A 449 0.23 7.15 -19.55
C ASN A 449 1.55 7.15 -18.78
N VAL A 450 1.79 6.07 -18.07
CA VAL A 450 3.00 5.87 -17.27
C VAL A 450 3.64 4.58 -17.75
N GLN A 451 4.91 4.59 -18.10
CA GLN A 451 5.65 3.39 -18.45
C GLN A 451 6.96 3.35 -17.69
N PHE A 452 7.11 2.34 -16.84
CA PHE A 452 8.31 2.13 -16.05
C PHE A 452 8.77 0.69 -16.18
N VAL A 453 10.06 0.51 -16.49
CA VAL A 453 10.75 -0.78 -16.49
C VAL A 453 9.99 -1.84 -17.31
N GLY A 454 9.41 -1.42 -18.44
CA GLY A 454 8.73 -2.31 -19.38
C GLY A 454 7.28 -2.64 -19.00
N VAL A 455 6.75 -2.02 -17.96
CA VAL A 455 5.35 -2.08 -17.55
C VAL A 455 4.67 -0.76 -17.83
N ARG A 456 3.50 -0.79 -18.48
CA ARG A 456 2.73 0.39 -18.88
C ARG A 456 1.40 0.45 -18.14
N GLN A 457 1.17 1.55 -17.44
CA GLN A 457 -0.13 1.96 -16.93
C GLN A 457 -0.80 2.93 -17.89
N THR A 458 -2.06 2.68 -18.22
CA THR A 458 -2.90 3.59 -19.02
C THR A 458 -4.29 3.71 -18.40
N ARG A 459 -5.06 4.71 -18.82
CA ARG A 459 -6.49 4.80 -18.51
C ARG A 459 -7.24 3.74 -19.32
N LYS A 460 -8.16 3.02 -18.68
CA LYS A 460 -8.94 1.99 -19.38
C LYS A 460 -9.94 2.67 -20.32
N GLU A 461 -9.78 2.46 -21.63
CA GLU A 461 -10.71 2.98 -22.65
C GLU A 461 -11.89 2.02 -22.82
N GLY A 462 -12.98 2.25 -22.09
CA GLY A 462 -14.25 1.54 -22.25
C GLY A 462 -15.39 2.54 -22.24
N ARG A 463 -16.28 2.43 -23.26
CA ARG A 463 -17.46 3.28 -23.61
C ARG A 463 -17.64 4.49 -22.71
N GLU A 464 -17.47 5.68 -23.30
CA GLU A 464 -17.67 7.00 -22.69
C GLU A 464 -18.01 6.91 -21.21
N PRO A 465 -17.05 7.19 -20.31
CA PRO A 465 -17.32 7.10 -18.89
C PRO A 465 -18.64 7.82 -18.63
N ALA A 466 -19.66 7.07 -18.16
CA ALA A 466 -21.00 7.62 -18.00
C ALA A 466 -20.88 9.04 -17.43
N PRO A 467 -21.48 10.06 -18.06
CA PRO A 467 -21.06 11.46 -17.95
C PRO A 467 -20.68 11.83 -16.52
N GLY A 468 -19.38 12.09 -16.29
CA GLY A 468 -18.79 12.29 -14.95
C GLY A 468 -17.89 11.17 -14.43
N ARG A 469 -17.55 10.14 -15.23
CA ARG A 469 -16.70 9.01 -14.81
C ARG A 469 -15.29 8.95 -15.46
N SER A 470 -14.89 9.91 -16.30
CA SER A 470 -13.56 9.86 -16.94
C SER A 470 -12.49 10.03 -15.88
N ALA A 471 -11.46 9.20 -15.89
CA ALA A 471 -10.28 9.42 -15.05
C ALA A 471 -9.75 10.84 -15.34
N ALA A 472 -9.96 11.74 -14.39
CA ALA A 472 -9.54 13.13 -14.49
C ALA A 472 -8.01 13.17 -14.59
N LYS A 473 -7.47 14.19 -15.24
CA LYS A 473 -6.03 14.47 -15.13
C LYS A 473 -5.66 14.64 -13.66
N HIS A 474 -4.50 14.11 -13.30
CA HIS A 474 -3.98 14.08 -11.94
C HIS A 474 -4.93 13.44 -10.91
N GLN A 475 -5.74 12.46 -11.32
CA GLN A 475 -6.65 11.74 -10.42
C GLN A 475 -5.85 11.05 -9.29
N PRO A 476 -6.07 11.41 -8.01
CA PRO A 476 -5.31 10.84 -6.90
C PRO A 476 -5.75 9.42 -6.49
N PHE A 477 -6.95 8.98 -6.88
CA PHE A 477 -7.50 7.68 -6.50
C PHE A 477 -7.67 6.78 -7.73
N MET A 478 -6.97 5.66 -7.76
CA MET A 478 -6.93 4.77 -8.93
C MET A 478 -7.24 3.33 -8.56
N ILE A 479 -7.99 2.66 -9.43
CA ILE A 479 -8.23 1.22 -9.40
C ILE A 479 -7.68 0.69 -10.71
N VAL A 480 -6.62 -0.08 -10.63
CA VAL A 480 -5.79 -0.55 -11.72
C VAL A 480 -6.00 -2.05 -11.89
N ASP A 481 -6.50 -2.44 -13.06
CA ASP A 481 -6.55 -3.83 -13.50
C ASP A 481 -5.15 -4.27 -13.92
N VAL A 482 -4.70 -5.46 -13.52
CA VAL A 482 -3.30 -5.88 -13.72
C VAL A 482 -3.24 -7.19 -14.46
N ASP A 483 -2.48 -7.18 -15.54
CA ASP A 483 -2.16 -8.33 -16.37
C ASP A 483 -1.54 -9.48 -15.55
N ASP A 484 -1.90 -10.72 -15.87
CA ASP A 484 -1.44 -11.91 -15.15
C ASP A 484 0.06 -12.19 -15.33
N THR A 485 0.69 -11.62 -16.37
CA THR A 485 2.14 -11.64 -16.55
C THR A 485 2.88 -10.67 -15.63
N ILE A 486 2.15 -9.73 -14.99
CA ILE A 486 2.70 -8.77 -14.03
C ILE A 486 2.36 -9.22 -12.61
N ILE A 487 1.10 -9.47 -12.26
CA ILE A 487 0.72 -10.06 -10.98
C ILE A 487 -0.05 -11.35 -11.28
N ASN A 488 0.59 -12.49 -11.03
CA ASN A 488 -0.05 -13.78 -11.23
C ASN A 488 -0.85 -14.20 -9.99
N GLY A 489 -2.17 -14.26 -10.13
CA GLY A 489 -3.10 -14.73 -9.13
C GLY A 489 -3.17 -13.84 -7.90
N HIS A 490 -3.56 -14.44 -6.77
CA HIS A 490 -3.75 -13.70 -5.53
C HIS A 490 -2.42 -13.32 -4.85
N ASN A 491 -1.42 -14.20 -4.90
CA ASN A 491 -0.19 -14.10 -4.11
C ASN A 491 1.04 -13.61 -4.91
N GLY A 492 0.96 -13.48 -6.24
CA GLY A 492 2.05 -13.00 -7.09
C GLY A 492 2.40 -11.52 -6.95
N ILE A 493 2.14 -10.91 -5.79
CA ILE A 493 2.24 -9.47 -5.50
C ILE A 493 3.67 -8.96 -5.36
N PHE A 494 4.64 -9.85 -5.30
CA PHE A 494 6.06 -9.54 -5.19
C PHE A 494 6.81 -9.90 -6.47
N SER A 495 6.12 -10.01 -7.60
CA SER A 495 6.77 -10.25 -8.88
C SER A 495 7.79 -9.16 -9.20
N GLU A 496 8.86 -9.53 -9.91
CA GLU A 496 9.85 -8.59 -10.41
C GLU A 496 9.25 -7.45 -11.24
N PRO A 497 8.42 -7.70 -12.29
CA PRO A 497 7.86 -6.62 -13.11
C PRO A 497 7.00 -5.66 -12.29
N PHE A 498 6.17 -6.17 -11.36
CA PHE A 498 5.33 -5.30 -10.55
C PHE A 498 6.16 -4.47 -9.56
N MET A 499 7.14 -5.07 -8.88
CA MET A 499 8.03 -4.35 -7.97
C MET A 499 8.86 -3.30 -8.70
N ASN A 500 9.36 -3.59 -9.91
CA ASN A 500 10.12 -2.62 -10.71
C ASN A 500 9.28 -1.39 -11.03
N PHE A 501 8.05 -1.61 -11.51
CA PHE A 501 7.10 -0.54 -11.76
C PHE A 501 6.79 0.23 -10.47
N LEU A 502 6.44 -0.47 -9.39
CA LEU A 502 5.98 0.14 -8.15
C LEU A 502 7.08 0.97 -7.46
N MET A 503 8.32 0.47 -7.40
CA MET A 503 9.45 1.21 -6.82
C MET A 503 9.72 2.51 -7.59
N ARG A 504 9.71 2.44 -8.93
CA ARG A 504 9.88 3.62 -9.79
C ARG A 504 8.72 4.61 -9.63
N TYR A 505 7.50 4.09 -9.58
CA TYR A 505 6.28 4.87 -9.37
C TYR A 505 6.30 5.61 -8.04
N VAL A 506 6.59 4.90 -6.95
CA VAL A 506 6.75 5.46 -5.60
C VAL A 506 7.83 6.53 -5.60
N GLY A 507 9.05 6.21 -6.05
CA GLY A 507 10.17 7.16 -6.03
C GLY A 507 9.86 8.46 -6.80
N LEU A 508 9.22 8.37 -7.96
CA LEU A 508 8.83 9.57 -8.71
C LEU A 508 7.65 10.32 -8.06
N ALA A 509 6.71 9.63 -7.42
CA ALA A 509 5.63 10.26 -6.68
C ALA A 509 6.15 11.04 -5.47
N GLU A 510 7.09 10.47 -4.71
CA GLU A 510 7.84 11.14 -3.64
C GLU A 510 8.56 12.38 -4.17
N ALA A 511 9.30 12.23 -5.27
CA ALA A 511 10.02 13.34 -5.91
C ALA A 511 9.08 14.49 -6.30
N LYS A 512 7.92 14.16 -6.90
CA LYS A 512 6.90 15.16 -7.25
C LYS A 512 6.41 15.90 -6.00
N ARG A 513 6.10 15.20 -4.91
CA ARG A 513 5.63 15.83 -3.67
C ARG A 513 6.71 16.73 -3.07
N TYR A 514 7.93 16.23 -2.98
CA TYR A 514 9.09 16.98 -2.50
C TYR A 514 9.30 18.29 -3.28
N LEU A 515 9.31 18.22 -4.62
CA LEU A 515 9.48 19.38 -5.49
C LEU A 515 8.36 20.40 -5.30
N ASN A 516 7.12 19.94 -5.16
CA ASN A 516 5.96 20.80 -4.94
C ASN A 516 5.89 21.38 -3.51
N MET A 517 6.48 20.72 -2.53
CA MET A 517 6.64 21.29 -1.18
C MET A 517 7.72 22.37 -1.16
N ALA A 518 8.88 22.11 -1.78
CA ALA A 518 10.01 23.04 -1.79
C ALA A 518 9.74 24.32 -2.59
N ARG A 519 8.91 24.26 -3.65
CA ARG A 519 8.58 25.42 -4.49
C ARG A 519 7.54 26.37 -3.89
N ARG A 520 6.89 26.02 -2.78
CA ARG A 520 5.88 26.88 -2.15
C ARG A 520 6.57 27.94 -1.30
N PRO A 521 6.27 29.24 -1.48
CA PRO A 521 6.86 30.27 -0.64
C PRO A 521 6.54 30.01 0.83
N VAL A 522 7.56 30.08 1.69
CA VAL A 522 7.39 30.09 3.15
C VAL A 522 6.58 31.35 3.46
N PRO A 523 5.41 31.25 4.11
CA PRO A 523 4.69 32.44 4.53
C PRO A 523 5.61 33.26 5.44
N PRO A 524 5.69 34.59 5.26
CA PRO A 524 6.56 35.42 6.07
C PRO A 524 6.26 35.15 7.54
N THR A 525 7.31 35.02 8.35
CA THR A 525 7.11 34.76 9.77
C THR A 525 6.32 35.93 10.38
N GLN A 526 5.62 35.69 11.49
CA GLN A 526 4.89 36.76 12.19
C GLN A 526 5.84 37.92 12.59
N ALA A 527 7.15 37.66 12.70
CA ALA A 527 8.19 38.68 12.90
C ALA A 527 8.44 39.53 11.64
N ASP A 528 8.52 38.92 10.46
CA ASP A 528 8.71 39.63 9.18
C ASP A 528 7.49 40.51 8.80
N SER A 529 6.30 40.09 9.24
CA SER A 529 5.05 40.82 9.02
C SER A 529 4.99 42.11 9.86
N ILE A 530 5.68 42.16 11.01
CA ILE A 530 5.73 43.34 11.89
C ILE A 530 6.75 44.36 11.35
N GLU A 531 7.89 43.94 10.83
CA GLU A 531 8.86 44.87 10.20
C GLU A 531 8.28 45.56 8.96
N HIS A 532 7.48 44.85 8.16
CA HIS A 532 6.84 45.44 6.97
C HIS A 532 5.72 46.44 7.30
N LEU A 533 5.10 46.35 8.50
CA LEU A 533 4.11 47.30 8.99
C LEU A 533 4.75 48.52 9.69
N VAL A 534 5.91 48.35 10.31
CA VAL A 534 6.60 49.43 11.03
C VAL A 534 7.51 50.27 10.10
N GLY A 535 8.01 49.69 9.00
CA GLY A 535 8.84 50.41 8.01
C GLY A 535 8.09 51.42 7.12
N GLY A 536 6.75 51.47 7.19
CA GLY A 536 5.91 52.37 6.39
C GLY A 536 5.58 53.72 7.03
N VAL A 537 6.04 54.01 8.25
CA VAL A 537 5.66 55.22 9.02
C VAL A 537 6.74 56.32 9.04
N HIS A 538 7.86 56.12 8.35
CA HIS A 538 8.88 57.16 8.15
C HIS A 538 9.26 57.32 6.69
N LYS A 539 8.36 57.95 5.91
CA LYS A 539 8.69 58.81 4.77
C LYS A 539 7.65 59.90 4.60
#